data_AF-A0AAJ0N3H8-F1
#
_entry.id   AF-A0AAJ0N3H8-F1
#
_cell.length_a   1.000
_cell.length_b   1.000
_cell.length_c   1.000
_cell.angle_alpha   90.00
_cell.angle_beta   90.00
_cell.angle_gamma   90.00
#
_symmetry.space_group_name_H-M   'P 1'
#
loop_
_entity.id
_entity.type
_entity.pdbx_description
1 polymer ?
#
loop_
_entity_poly.entity_id
_entity_poly.type
_entity_poly.pdbx_seq_one_letter_code
_entity_poly.pdbx_strand_id
1 'polypeptide(L)'
;MALHQIGAESDFGAGRIYAFNTGSAAPDASRAATKQIAGVLAPLGIEYAPSKGGPGPDVGPISAKGGAWAWLAQDGTDYFDLHHTADDTLDKIDPKALAQNVAAYTVFAYLAAEADGDFGSRAKSVQPPNE
;
A
#
# COMPACT_ATOMS: atom_id res chain seq x y z
N MET A 1 -7.59 -8.65 20.14
CA MET A 1 -7.92 -8.00 18.86
C MET A 1 -6.63 -7.42 18.30
N ALA A 2 -6.39 -7.51 16.99
CA ALA A 2 -5.31 -6.75 16.37
C ALA A 2 -5.72 -5.26 16.36
N LEU A 3 -4.85 -4.38 16.84
CA LEU A 3 -5.15 -2.93 16.89
C LEU A 3 -4.99 -2.25 15.53
N HIS A 4 -4.22 -2.84 14.62
CA HIS A 4 -4.03 -2.37 13.24
C HIS A 4 -4.60 -3.42 12.28
N GLN A 5 -5.49 -3.02 11.38
CA GLN A 5 -6.01 -3.91 10.34
C GLN A 5 -5.00 -4.12 9.21
N ILE A 6 -4.48 -3.03 8.62
CA ILE A 6 -3.57 -3.05 7.47
C ILE A 6 -2.73 -1.74 7.44
N GLY A 7 -1.50 -1.81 6.91
CA GLY A 7 -0.65 -0.64 6.65
C GLY A 7 -0.40 -0.45 5.15
N ALA A 8 -0.21 0.80 4.72
CA ALA A 8 0.16 1.17 3.35
C ALA A 8 1.04 2.42 3.39
N GLU A 9 1.82 2.63 2.32
CA GLU A 9 2.83 3.69 2.27
C GLU A 9 3.07 4.16 0.84
N SER A 10 3.15 5.47 0.68
CA SER A 10 3.44 6.16 -0.58
C SER A 10 4.84 6.77 -0.47
N ASP A 11 5.84 6.07 -1.00
CA ASP A 11 7.26 6.46 -0.91
C ASP A 11 8.02 6.20 -2.22
N PHE A 12 7.33 6.36 -3.36
CA PHE A 12 7.94 6.12 -4.67
C PHE A 12 7.56 7.20 -5.69
N GLY A 13 7.67 8.45 -5.26
CA GLY A 13 7.40 9.65 -6.06
C GLY A 13 5.91 10.00 -6.15
N ALA A 14 5.51 10.64 -7.25
CA ALA A 14 4.13 11.07 -7.50
C ALA A 14 3.56 10.56 -8.83
N GLY A 15 4.24 9.62 -9.48
CA GLY A 15 3.74 8.96 -10.67
C GLY A 15 2.44 8.20 -10.40
N ARG A 16 1.68 7.91 -11.46
CA ARG A 16 0.35 7.29 -11.34
C ARG A 16 0.48 5.90 -10.73
N ILE A 17 -0.48 5.55 -9.86
CA ILE A 17 -0.61 4.18 -9.40
C ILE A 17 -1.14 3.34 -10.56
N TYR A 18 -0.49 2.22 -10.86
CA TYR A 18 -0.87 1.32 -11.96
C TYR A 18 -1.35 -0.05 -11.48
N ALA A 19 -1.05 -0.45 -10.24
CA ALA A 19 -1.47 -1.74 -9.70
C ALA A 19 -1.77 -1.69 -8.20
N PHE A 20 -2.63 -2.60 -7.75
CA PHE A 20 -3.02 -2.77 -6.36
C PHE A 20 -2.99 -4.25 -5.93
N ASN A 21 -2.50 -4.50 -4.72
CA ASN A 21 -2.67 -5.78 -4.03
C ASN A 21 -2.56 -5.61 -2.50
N THR A 22 -3.01 -6.62 -1.75
CA THR A 22 -2.72 -6.73 -0.32
C THR A 22 -2.09 -8.09 0.03
N GLY A 23 -1.36 -8.12 1.14
CA GLY A 23 -0.76 -9.34 1.66
C GLY A 23 -0.69 -9.37 3.18
N SER A 24 -0.67 -10.59 3.72
CA SER A 24 -0.55 -10.87 5.15
C SER A 24 -0.18 -12.34 5.37
N ALA A 25 0.02 -12.73 6.64
CA ALA A 25 0.26 -14.13 7.00
C ALA A 25 -1.00 -15.02 6.90
N ALA A 26 -2.20 -14.43 6.86
CA ALA A 26 -3.48 -15.13 6.73
C ALA A 26 -4.30 -14.52 5.56
N PRO A 27 -3.85 -14.69 4.31
CA PRO A 27 -4.35 -13.93 3.17
C PRO A 27 -5.83 -14.20 2.85
N ASP A 28 -6.32 -15.41 3.10
CA ASP A 28 -7.70 -15.82 2.76
C ASP A 28 -8.76 -14.94 3.43
N ALA A 29 -8.48 -14.46 4.65
CA ALA A 29 -9.37 -13.55 5.39
C ALA A 29 -9.57 -12.20 4.68
N SER A 30 -8.59 -11.77 3.87
CA SER A 30 -8.60 -10.46 3.21
C SER A 30 -9.16 -10.47 1.78
N ARG A 31 -9.27 -11.64 1.12
CA ARG A 31 -9.44 -11.71 -0.34
C ARG A 31 -10.72 -11.06 -0.87
N ALA A 32 -11.80 -11.10 -0.10
CA ALA A 32 -13.05 -10.46 -0.48
C ALA A 32 -12.90 -8.92 -0.49
N ALA A 33 -12.42 -8.34 0.62
CA ALA A 33 -12.17 -6.91 0.74
C ALA A 33 -11.14 -6.42 -0.30
N THR A 34 -10.04 -7.15 -0.51
CA THR A 34 -9.04 -6.80 -1.55
C THR A 34 -9.66 -6.69 -2.93
N LYS A 35 -10.50 -7.65 -3.33
CA LYS A 35 -11.15 -7.64 -4.66
C LYS A 35 -12.16 -6.50 -4.78
N GLN A 36 -12.91 -6.20 -3.72
CA GLN A 36 -13.84 -5.08 -3.71
C GLN A 36 -13.11 -3.75 -3.88
N ILE A 37 -12.05 -3.51 -3.10
CA ILE A 37 -11.21 -2.30 -3.22
C ILE A 37 -10.65 -2.22 -4.64
N ALA A 38 -10.09 -3.30 -5.17
CA ALA A 38 -9.54 -3.32 -6.50
C ALA A 38 -10.58 -2.99 -7.58
N GLY A 39 -11.83 -3.45 -7.43
CA GLY A 39 -12.94 -3.10 -8.32
C GLY A 39 -13.27 -1.60 -8.32
N VAL A 40 -13.20 -0.94 -7.16
CA VAL A 40 -13.41 0.52 -7.05
C VAL A 40 -12.21 1.32 -7.57
N LEU A 41 -11.00 0.76 -7.50
CA LEU A 41 -9.79 1.38 -8.04
C LEU A 41 -9.66 1.24 -9.56
N ALA A 42 -10.29 0.23 -10.18
CA ALA A 42 -10.16 -0.05 -11.62
C ALA A 42 -10.49 1.14 -12.54
N PRO A 43 -11.53 1.98 -12.28
CA PRO A 43 -11.80 3.19 -13.06
C PRO A 43 -10.67 4.23 -13.04
N LEU A 44 -9.75 4.18 -12.06
CA LEU A 44 -8.56 5.04 -11.99
C LEU A 44 -7.37 4.50 -12.81
N GLY A 45 -7.57 3.41 -13.57
CA GLY A 45 -6.52 2.74 -14.34
C GLY A 45 -5.62 1.83 -13.50
N ILE A 46 -6.07 1.42 -12.30
CA ILE A 46 -5.28 0.62 -11.37
C ILE A 46 -5.69 -0.85 -11.51
N GLU A 47 -4.75 -1.69 -11.96
CA GLU A 47 -4.97 -3.12 -12.14
C GLU A 47 -4.96 -3.86 -10.80
N TYR A 48 -5.84 -4.86 -10.63
CA TYR A 48 -5.66 -5.84 -9.57
C TYR A 48 -4.52 -6.81 -9.91
N ALA A 49 -3.43 -6.79 -9.14
CA ALA A 49 -2.26 -7.62 -9.38
C ALA A 49 -2.07 -8.67 -8.26
N PRO A 50 -2.84 -9.77 -8.26
CA PRO A 50 -2.75 -10.77 -7.21
C PRO A 50 -1.33 -11.34 -7.11
N SER A 51 -0.89 -11.59 -5.88
CA SER A 51 0.43 -12.17 -5.56
C SER A 51 1.64 -11.31 -5.95
N LYS A 52 1.44 -10.04 -6.34
CA LYS A 52 2.52 -9.07 -6.53
C LYS A 52 2.62 -8.09 -5.35
N GLY A 53 3.71 -7.34 -5.32
CA GLY A 53 3.94 -6.29 -4.33
C GLY A 53 4.55 -6.78 -3.03
N GLY A 54 4.68 -5.84 -2.09
CA GLY A 54 5.20 -6.05 -0.74
C GLY A 54 4.87 -4.84 0.13
N PRO A 55 5.18 -4.90 1.44
CA PRO A 55 5.10 -3.73 2.29
C PRO A 55 6.12 -2.67 1.81
N GLY A 56 5.75 -1.39 1.90
CA GLY A 56 6.71 -0.30 1.72
C GLY A 56 7.78 -0.27 2.83
N PRO A 57 8.80 0.58 2.70
CA PRO A 57 9.91 0.69 3.65
C PRO A 57 9.49 0.78 5.12
N ASP A 58 8.61 1.73 5.48
CA ASP A 58 8.15 1.95 6.85
C ASP A 58 7.09 0.91 7.29
N VAL A 59 6.37 0.30 6.36
CA VAL A 59 5.42 -0.78 6.66
C VAL A 59 6.12 -2.13 6.86
N GLY A 60 7.31 -2.31 6.28
CA GLY A 60 8.10 -3.55 6.31
C GLY A 60 8.31 -4.11 7.72
N PRO A 61 8.79 -3.31 8.68
CA PRO A 61 8.95 -3.74 10.08
C PRO A 61 7.64 -4.21 10.74
N ILE A 62 6.51 -3.53 10.46
CA ILE A 62 5.19 -3.91 10.98
C ILE A 62 4.76 -5.25 10.36
N SER A 63 4.94 -5.40 9.06
CA SER A 63 4.66 -6.64 8.32
C SER A 63 5.50 -7.82 8.82
N ALA A 64 6.78 -7.58 9.11
CA ALA A 64 7.68 -8.59 9.69
C ALA A 64 7.16 -9.13 11.03
N LYS A 65 6.49 -8.28 11.82
CA LYS A 65 5.80 -8.63 13.08
C LYS A 65 4.38 -9.17 12.89
N GLY A 66 3.93 -9.34 11.65
CA GLY A 66 2.67 -9.99 11.29
C GLY A 66 1.51 -9.05 10.97
N GLY A 67 1.77 -7.75 10.78
CA GLY A 67 0.79 -6.84 10.19
C GLY A 67 0.54 -7.12 8.71
N ALA A 68 -0.69 -6.91 8.27
CA ALA A 68 -1.04 -6.91 6.86
C ALA A 68 -0.54 -5.62 6.18
N TRP A 69 -0.30 -5.70 4.87
CA TRP A 69 0.15 -4.58 4.06
C TRP A 69 -0.67 -4.45 2.78
N ALA A 70 -0.77 -3.23 2.26
CA ALA A 70 -1.27 -2.93 0.93
C ALA A 70 -0.16 -2.33 0.08
N TRP A 71 -0.15 -2.70 -1.19
CA TRP A 71 0.76 -2.19 -2.21
C TRP A 71 -0.06 -1.43 -3.25
N LEU A 72 0.15 -0.13 -3.31
CA LEU A 72 -0.36 0.75 -4.35
C LEU A 72 0.83 1.14 -5.23
N ALA A 73 1.03 0.42 -6.33
CA ALA A 73 2.24 0.48 -7.14
C ALA A 73 2.32 1.78 -7.94
N GLN A 74 3.21 2.70 -7.58
CA GLN A 74 3.45 3.93 -8.33
C GLN A 74 4.40 3.67 -9.51
N ASP A 75 4.14 4.29 -10.66
CA ASP A 75 5.10 4.39 -11.74
C ASP A 75 6.22 5.35 -11.31
N GLY A 76 7.42 4.81 -11.10
CA GLY A 76 8.61 5.58 -10.72
C GLY A 76 9.66 5.62 -11.83
N THR A 77 9.26 5.55 -13.11
CA THR A 77 10.20 5.55 -14.24
C THR A 77 11.15 6.76 -14.23
N ASP A 78 10.69 7.91 -13.74
CA ASP A 78 11.46 9.16 -13.59
C ASP A 78 11.99 9.38 -12.16
N TYR A 79 11.60 8.56 -11.20
CA TYR A 79 11.86 8.80 -9.78
C TYR A 79 13.34 8.98 -9.45
N PHE A 80 14.19 8.10 -9.98
CA PHE A 80 15.62 8.11 -9.70
C PHE A 80 16.42 9.14 -10.52
N ASP A 81 15.79 9.86 -11.45
CA ASP A 81 16.41 11.02 -12.08
C ASP A 81 16.51 12.20 -11.10
N LEU A 82 15.64 12.22 -10.07
CA LEU A 82 15.46 13.35 -9.15
C LEU A 82 15.82 12.99 -7.71
N HIS A 83 15.50 11.76 -7.29
CA HIS A 83 15.59 11.31 -5.90
C HIS A 83 16.96 11.58 -5.28
N HIS A 84 16.96 12.21 -4.10
CA HIS A 84 18.18 12.60 -3.36
C HIS A 84 19.11 13.57 -4.10
N THR A 85 18.56 14.40 -4.99
CA THR A 85 19.30 15.49 -5.64
C THR A 85 18.71 16.86 -5.26
N ALA A 86 19.38 17.94 -5.66
CA ALA A 86 18.84 19.29 -5.52
C ALA A 86 17.66 19.57 -6.46
N ASP A 87 17.45 18.72 -7.48
CA ASP A 87 16.36 18.86 -8.47
C ASP A 87 15.05 18.20 -8.01
N ASP A 88 15.04 17.58 -6.81
CA ASP A 88 13.82 17.13 -6.12
C ASP A 88 13.02 18.34 -5.60
N THR A 89 12.34 18.98 -6.54
CA THR A 89 11.61 20.23 -6.35
C THR A 89 10.17 20.10 -6.83
N LEU A 90 9.29 20.96 -6.30
CA LEU A 90 7.83 20.86 -6.52
C LEU A 90 7.42 20.86 -8.01
N ASP A 91 8.17 21.52 -8.89
CA ASP A 91 7.85 21.61 -10.32
C ASP A 91 7.94 20.28 -11.07
N LYS A 92 8.50 19.23 -10.45
CA LYS A 92 8.56 17.88 -11.02
C LYS A 92 7.27 17.07 -10.81
N ILE A 93 6.36 17.57 -9.98
CA ILE A 93 5.11 16.88 -9.66
C ILE A 93 4.03 17.21 -10.70
N ASP A 94 3.55 16.22 -11.45
CA ASP A 94 2.31 16.36 -12.24
C ASP A 94 1.10 16.39 -11.28
N PRO A 95 0.37 17.51 -11.18
CA PRO A 95 -0.78 17.62 -10.28
C PRO A 95 -1.89 16.61 -10.58
N LYS A 96 -2.03 16.16 -11.83
CA LYS A 96 -3.03 15.15 -12.20
C LYS A 96 -2.62 13.74 -11.76
N ALA A 97 -1.33 13.42 -11.81
CA ALA A 97 -0.81 12.16 -11.29
C ALA A 97 -0.94 12.12 -9.77
N LEU A 98 -0.58 13.21 -9.07
CA LEU A 98 -0.78 13.33 -7.64
C LEU A 98 -2.25 13.21 -7.24
N ALA A 99 -3.17 13.86 -7.98
CA ALA A 99 -4.60 13.75 -7.70
C ALA A 99 -5.12 12.30 -7.85
N GLN A 100 -4.58 11.52 -8.80
CA GLN A 100 -4.93 10.11 -8.94
C GLN A 100 -4.42 9.28 -7.75
N ASN A 101 -3.22 9.58 -7.23
CA ASN A 101 -2.70 8.97 -6.00
C ASN A 101 -3.62 9.26 -4.80
N VAL A 102 -4.01 10.53 -4.62
CA VAL A 102 -4.93 10.94 -3.55
C VAL A 102 -6.26 10.20 -3.67
N ALA A 103 -6.82 10.09 -4.86
CA ALA A 103 -8.07 9.35 -5.08
C ALA A 103 -7.91 7.86 -4.71
N ALA A 104 -6.82 7.22 -5.13
CA ALA A 104 -6.55 5.81 -4.84
C ALA A 104 -6.38 5.55 -3.33
N TYR A 105 -5.58 6.38 -2.64
CA TYR A 105 -5.37 6.26 -1.19
C TYR A 105 -6.65 6.57 -0.40
N THR A 106 -7.47 7.52 -0.85
CA THR A 106 -8.76 7.83 -0.21
C THR A 106 -9.71 6.64 -0.32
N VAL A 107 -9.84 6.05 -1.51
CA VAL A 107 -10.66 4.84 -1.74
C VAL A 107 -10.16 3.69 -0.89
N PHE A 108 -8.85 3.42 -0.90
CA PHE A 108 -8.24 2.35 -0.12
C PHE A 108 -8.48 2.55 1.38
N ALA A 109 -8.16 3.72 1.93
CA ALA A 109 -8.28 4.00 3.36
C ALA A 109 -9.74 3.87 3.84
N TYR A 110 -10.68 4.45 3.09
CA TYR A 110 -12.10 4.38 3.43
C TYR A 110 -12.62 2.94 3.39
N LEU A 111 -12.41 2.23 2.29
CA LEU A 111 -12.94 0.87 2.14
C LEU A 111 -12.23 -0.16 3.03
N ALA A 112 -10.94 0.05 3.35
CA ALA A 112 -10.25 -0.81 4.31
C ALA A 112 -10.75 -0.58 5.74
N ALA A 113 -11.11 0.65 6.11
CA ALA A 113 -11.72 0.95 7.41
C ALA A 113 -13.13 0.35 7.55
N GLU A 114 -13.90 0.35 6.47
CA GLU A 114 -15.28 -0.15 6.43
C GLU A 114 -15.39 -1.65 6.04
N ALA A 115 -14.26 -2.33 5.82
CA ALA A 115 -14.28 -3.72 5.39
C ALA A 115 -14.84 -4.65 6.47
N ASP A 116 -15.73 -5.55 6.08
CA ASP A 116 -16.15 -6.65 6.93
C ASP A 116 -14.96 -7.62 7.15
N GLY A 117 -14.66 -7.93 8.42
CA GLY A 117 -13.62 -8.88 8.79
C GLY A 117 -12.26 -8.23 9.08
N ASP A 118 -11.18 -8.92 8.72
CA ASP A 118 -9.81 -8.43 8.93
C ASP A 118 -8.89 -8.77 7.74
N PHE A 119 -7.78 -8.04 7.60
CA PHE A 119 -6.84 -8.22 6.50
C PHE A 119 -5.78 -9.32 6.76
N GLY A 120 -5.96 -10.15 7.79
CA GLY A 120 -5.04 -11.22 8.16
C GLY A 120 -3.87 -10.78 9.05
N SER A 121 -3.96 -9.60 9.67
CA SER A 121 -2.99 -9.13 10.67
C SER A 121 -2.99 -10.03 11.91
N ARG A 122 -1.85 -10.67 12.20
CA ARG A 122 -1.66 -11.57 13.34
C ARG A 122 -0.30 -11.32 13.95
N ALA A 123 -0.27 -10.67 15.12
CA ALA A 123 0.97 -10.37 15.82
C ALA A 123 1.77 -11.65 16.07
N LYS A 124 3.03 -11.67 15.62
CA LYS A 124 3.95 -12.77 15.91
C LYS A 124 4.47 -12.66 17.34
N SER A 125 4.68 -13.78 18.00
CA SER A 125 5.42 -13.83 19.26
C SER A 125 6.83 -13.28 19.03
N VAL A 126 7.20 -12.22 19.76
CA VAL A 126 8.56 -11.68 19.74
C VAL A 126 9.29 -12.18 20.98
N GLN A 127 10.38 -12.92 20.79
CA GLN A 127 11.35 -13.15 21.85
C GLN A 127 12.28 -11.92 21.89
N PRO A 128 12.37 -11.18 23.00
CA PRO A 128 13.34 -10.11 23.13
C PRO A 128 14.75 -10.65 22.92
N PRO A 129 15.68 -9.86 22.33
CA PRO A 129 17.09 -10.23 22.38
C PRO A 129 17.52 -10.40 23.83
N ASN A 130 18.34 -11.42 24.09
CA ASN A 130 19.03 -11.50 25.38
C ASN A 130 20.09 -10.39 25.39
N GLU A 131 20.02 -9.50 26.37
CA GLU A 131 21.08 -8.53 26.68
C GLU A 131 22.32 -9.24 27.25
#